data_AF-A0A518GH22-F1
#
_entry.id   AF-A0A518GH22-F1
#
_cell.length_a   1.000
_cell.length_b   1.000
_cell.length_c   1.000
_cell.angle_alpha   90.00
_cell.angle_beta   90.00
_cell.angle_gamma   90.00
#
_symmetry.space_group_name_H-M   'P 1'
#
loop_
_entity.id
_entity.type
_entity.pdbx_description
1 polymer ?
#
loop_
_entity_poly.entity_id
_entity_poly.type
_entity_poly.pdbx_seq_one_letter_code
_entity_poly.pdbx_strand_id
1 'polypeptide(L)'
;MKKVLLGLAVAGFAITSASPAFAIKQLSDRFVAIYAGEKADEGFVALVKEAKCNVCHVNKENKKKVRNPYGAALHEALEKDEFPVADFKKDPEQFAERLDAIFKKLADEKSGDEKHETFAKRIEAKLLPGGNVEGKKDE
;
A
#
# COMPACT_ATOMS: atom_id res chain seq x y z
N MET A 1 -4.24 -56.01 34.89
CA MET A 1 -5.38 -56.12 33.96
C MET A 1 -6.07 -54.77 33.89
N LYS A 2 -6.34 -54.26 32.66
CA LYS A 2 -7.50 -53.41 32.28
C LYS A 2 -7.68 -52.08 33.06
N LYS A 3 -7.73 -50.87 32.47
CA LYS A 3 -7.94 -50.40 31.09
C LYS A 3 -7.41 -48.96 30.97
N VAL A 4 -6.97 -48.67 29.75
CA VAL A 4 -6.72 -47.35 29.16
C VAL A 4 -7.99 -46.49 29.21
N LEU A 5 -7.84 -45.21 29.54
CA LEU A 5 -8.70 -44.12 29.05
C LEU A 5 -7.82 -42.89 28.84
N LEU A 6 -7.32 -42.78 27.60
CA LEU A 6 -6.50 -41.71 27.08
C LEU A 6 -7.39 -40.47 26.93
N GLY A 7 -7.09 -39.41 27.69
CA GLY A 7 -7.80 -38.14 27.61
C GLY A 7 -7.50 -37.44 26.29
N LEU A 8 -8.51 -37.34 25.41
CA LEU A 8 -8.43 -36.56 24.19
C LEU A 8 -8.99 -35.15 24.46
N ALA A 9 -8.18 -34.29 25.09
CA ALA A 9 -8.46 -32.86 25.11
C ALA A 9 -7.90 -32.25 23.83
N VAL A 10 -8.75 -32.17 22.81
CA VAL A 10 -8.46 -31.51 21.53
C VAL A 10 -8.22 -30.03 21.82
N ALA A 11 -6.96 -29.62 21.76
CA ALA A 11 -6.58 -28.22 21.71
C ALA A 11 -7.17 -27.62 20.41
N GLY A 12 -8.26 -26.87 20.56
CA GLY A 12 -8.81 -26.05 19.49
C GLY A 12 -7.83 -24.96 19.11
N PHE A 13 -6.91 -25.26 18.20
CA PHE A 13 -6.09 -24.27 17.55
C PHE A 13 -7.02 -23.51 16.58
N ALA A 14 -7.64 -22.43 17.06
CA ALA A 14 -8.26 -21.45 16.18
C ALA A 14 -7.12 -20.91 15.30
N ILE A 15 -7.00 -21.44 14.09
CA ILE A 15 -6.15 -20.88 13.05
C ILE A 15 -6.78 -19.53 12.71
N THR A 16 -6.40 -18.49 13.45
CA THR A 16 -6.62 -17.12 13.00
C THR A 16 -5.79 -16.99 11.73
N SER A 17 -6.45 -17.07 10.57
CA SER A 17 -5.89 -16.68 9.29
C SER A 17 -5.64 -15.17 9.34
N ALA A 18 -4.57 -14.77 10.04
CA ALA A 18 -3.99 -13.46 9.88
C ALA A 18 -3.45 -13.40 8.45
N SER A 19 -4.30 -12.94 7.52
CA SER A 19 -3.90 -12.70 6.14
C SER A 19 -2.58 -11.92 6.16
N PRO A 20 -1.54 -12.36 5.45
CA PRO A 20 -0.26 -11.67 5.46
C PRO A 20 -0.48 -10.25 4.96
N ALA A 21 -0.41 -9.30 5.90
CA ALA A 21 -0.61 -7.89 5.64
C ALA A 21 0.43 -7.40 4.62
N PHE A 22 -0.11 -7.07 3.44
CA PHE A 22 0.31 -6.02 2.51
C PHE A 22 1.82 -5.83 2.25
N ALA A 23 2.48 -6.84 1.70
CA ALA A 23 3.59 -6.61 0.77
C ALA A 23 3.12 -6.98 -0.64
N ILE A 24 2.34 -6.09 -1.26
CA ILE A 24 1.77 -6.31 -2.60
C ILE A 24 2.61 -5.50 -3.58
N LYS A 25 3.62 -6.15 -4.15
CA LYS A 25 4.51 -5.52 -5.12
C LYS A 25 3.70 -4.91 -6.27
N GLN A 26 2.60 -5.56 -6.66
CA GLN A 26 1.70 -5.14 -7.73
C GLN A 26 1.09 -3.74 -7.48
N LEU A 27 0.87 -3.30 -6.23
CA LEU A 27 0.43 -1.93 -5.94
C LEU A 27 1.52 -0.90 -6.26
N SER A 28 2.76 -1.22 -5.88
CA SER A 28 3.92 -0.38 -6.20
C SER A 28 4.19 -0.35 -7.71
N ASP A 29 4.09 -1.50 -8.37
CA ASP A 29 4.28 -1.61 -9.81
C ASP A 29 3.20 -0.79 -10.55
N ARG A 30 1.96 -0.82 -10.05
CA ARG A 30 0.89 -0.01 -10.63
C ARG A 30 1.09 1.48 -10.43
N PHE A 31 1.53 1.91 -9.25
CA PHE A 31 1.90 3.31 -9.01
C PHE A 31 2.99 3.76 -10.00
N VAL A 32 4.03 2.95 -10.18
CA VAL A 32 5.11 3.24 -11.15
C VAL A 32 4.55 3.35 -12.56
N ALA A 33 3.67 2.43 -12.97
CA ALA A 33 3.07 2.46 -14.30
C ALA A 33 2.24 3.75 -14.56
N ILE A 34 1.57 4.28 -13.53
CA ILE A 34 0.74 5.49 -13.65
C ILE A 34 1.60 6.76 -13.62
N TYR A 35 2.56 6.86 -12.70
CA TYR A 35 3.22 8.14 -12.39
C TYR A 35 4.72 8.19 -12.72
N ALA A 36 5.40 7.04 -12.81
CA ALA A 36 6.86 6.95 -12.96
C ALA A 36 7.27 6.01 -14.12
N GLY A 37 6.50 6.00 -15.20
CA GLY A 37 6.81 5.26 -16.43
C GLY A 37 7.89 5.95 -17.28
N GLU A 38 8.13 5.42 -18.49
CA GLU A 38 9.22 5.88 -19.38
C GLU A 38 9.13 7.36 -19.80
N LYS A 39 7.94 7.96 -19.72
CA LYS A 39 7.69 9.37 -20.07
C LYS A 39 7.73 10.31 -18.87
N ALA A 40 7.92 9.79 -17.67
CA ALA A 40 7.98 10.60 -16.45
C ALA A 40 9.36 11.28 -16.31
N ASP A 41 9.41 12.31 -15.48
CA ASP A 41 10.66 13.00 -15.15
C ASP A 41 11.70 12.04 -14.55
N GLU A 42 12.93 12.06 -15.06
CA GLU A 42 13.99 11.13 -14.64
C GLU A 42 14.31 11.23 -13.14
N GLY A 43 14.29 12.45 -12.58
CA GLY A 43 14.51 12.69 -11.15
C GLY A 43 13.38 12.11 -10.31
N PHE A 44 12.13 12.30 -10.74
CA PHE A 44 10.99 11.67 -10.08
C PHE A 44 11.04 10.15 -10.16
N VAL A 45 11.39 9.58 -11.32
CA VAL A 45 11.58 8.12 -11.48
C VAL A 45 12.66 7.60 -10.53
N ALA A 46 13.77 8.33 -10.36
CA ALA A 46 14.82 7.98 -9.42
C ALA A 46 14.31 8.01 -7.96
N LEU A 47 13.56 9.04 -7.58
CA LEU A 47 12.94 9.16 -6.24
C LEU A 47 11.99 8.00 -5.95
N VAL A 48 11.14 7.63 -6.89
CA VAL A 48 10.20 6.50 -6.72
C VAL A 48 10.96 5.17 -6.60
N LYS A 49 12.02 4.97 -7.39
CA LYS A 49 12.89 3.80 -7.30
C LYS A 49 13.65 3.72 -5.97
N GLU A 50 14.06 4.85 -5.42
CA GLU A 50 14.70 4.94 -4.11
C GLU A 50 13.71 4.63 -2.98
N ALA A 51 12.51 5.22 -3.05
CA ALA A 51 11.48 5.05 -2.04
C ALA A 51 10.95 3.61 -1.96
N LYS A 52 10.78 2.90 -3.08
CA LYS A 52 10.25 1.52 -3.13
C LYS A 52 8.91 1.43 -2.37
N CYS A 53 8.83 0.60 -1.33
CA CYS A 53 7.64 0.49 -0.47
C CYS A 53 7.34 1.77 0.33
N ASN A 54 8.32 2.68 0.47
CA ASN A 54 8.16 3.89 1.26
C ASN A 54 7.30 4.96 0.56
N VAL A 55 6.89 4.72 -0.69
CA VAL A 55 5.82 5.49 -1.34
C VAL A 55 4.53 5.44 -0.50
N CYS A 56 4.28 4.33 0.20
CA CYS A 56 3.10 4.15 1.07
C CYS A 56 3.46 3.89 2.55
N HIS A 57 4.67 3.46 2.85
CA HIS A 57 5.11 3.07 4.19
C HIS A 57 6.16 4.01 4.77
N VAL A 58 6.28 4.02 6.09
CA VAL A 58 7.36 4.74 6.77
C VAL A 58 8.55 3.78 6.96
N ASN A 59 9.75 4.21 6.59
CA ASN A 59 10.98 3.44 6.77
C ASN A 59 11.24 3.16 8.25
N LYS A 60 11.80 1.98 8.55
CA LYS A 60 12.06 1.48 9.91
C LYS A 60 10.83 1.33 10.82
N GLU A 61 9.63 1.59 10.32
CA GLU A 61 8.38 1.37 11.03
C GLU A 61 7.72 0.04 10.66
N ASN A 62 6.78 -0.39 11.49
CA ASN A 62 5.98 -1.58 11.19
C ASN A 62 5.04 -1.31 10.01
N LYS A 63 5.42 -1.75 8.80
CA LYS A 63 4.68 -1.57 7.54
C LYS A 63 3.21 -2.01 7.58
N LYS A 64 2.84 -2.91 8.51
CA LYS A 64 1.45 -3.38 8.67
C LYS A 64 0.58 -2.42 9.48
N LYS A 65 1.20 -1.60 10.33
CA LYS A 65 0.53 -0.71 11.29
C LYS A 65 0.72 0.76 10.93
N VAL A 66 1.89 1.10 10.41
CA VAL A 66 2.30 2.47 10.13
C VAL A 66 2.41 2.66 8.63
N ARG A 67 1.67 3.65 8.14
CA ARG A 67 1.66 4.10 6.75
C ARG A 67 1.91 5.60 6.74
N ASN A 68 2.51 6.08 5.66
CA ASN A 68 2.59 7.52 5.44
C ASN A 68 1.20 8.08 5.06
N PRO A 69 1.01 9.40 4.95
CA PRO A 69 -0.29 9.98 4.59
C PRO A 69 -0.91 9.37 3.32
N TYR A 70 -0.10 9.14 2.28
CA TYR A 70 -0.57 8.53 1.04
C TYR A 70 -1.00 7.07 1.20
N GLY A 71 -0.20 6.27 1.90
CA GLY A 71 -0.53 4.87 2.17
C GLY A 71 -1.74 4.71 3.08
N ALA A 72 -1.96 5.63 4.02
CA ALA A 72 -3.17 5.66 4.84
C ALA A 72 -4.41 5.96 3.98
N ALA A 73 -4.34 6.99 3.13
CA ALA A 73 -5.44 7.34 2.25
C ALA A 73 -5.73 6.24 1.20
N LEU A 74 -4.70 5.59 0.64
CA LEU A 74 -4.86 4.45 -0.25
C LEU A 74 -5.52 3.26 0.47
N HIS A 75 -5.11 2.98 1.70
CA HIS A 75 -5.69 1.89 2.49
C HIS A 75 -7.18 2.11 2.74
N GLU A 76 -7.55 3.32 3.15
CA GLU A 76 -8.95 3.70 3.36
C GLU A 76 -9.76 3.64 2.06
N ALA A 77 -9.19 4.09 0.93
CA ALA A 77 -9.85 4.00 -0.37
C ALA A 77 -10.09 2.54 -0.80
N LEU A 78 -9.11 1.66 -0.58
CA LEU A 78 -9.25 0.22 -0.85
C LEU A 78 -10.29 -0.45 0.06
N GLU A 79 -10.38 -0.04 1.33
CA GLU A 79 -11.40 -0.54 2.26
C GLU A 79 -12.81 -0.07 1.88
N LYS A 80 -12.98 1.23 1.59
CA LYS A 80 -14.27 1.81 1.16
C LYS A 80 -14.78 1.21 -0.15
N ASP A 81 -13.85 0.91 -1.05
CA ASP A 81 -14.18 0.27 -2.33
C ASP A 81 -14.47 -1.23 -2.16
N GLU A 82 -14.24 -1.84 -0.98
CA GLU A 82 -14.25 -3.29 -0.79
C GLU A 82 -13.35 -4.01 -1.81
N PHE A 83 -12.14 -3.48 -2.01
CA PHE A 83 -11.23 -3.98 -3.03
C PHE A 83 -10.70 -5.37 -2.65
N PRO A 84 -10.85 -6.41 -3.50
CA PRO A 84 -10.48 -7.78 -3.19
C PRO A 84 -8.97 -7.99 -3.34
N VAL A 85 -8.22 -7.49 -2.36
CA VAL A 85 -6.76 -7.51 -2.33
C VAL A 85 -6.18 -8.92 -2.52
N ALA A 86 -6.85 -9.94 -1.98
CA ALA A 86 -6.41 -11.33 -2.09
C ALA A 86 -6.49 -11.86 -3.53
N ASP A 87 -7.48 -11.42 -4.30
CA ASP A 87 -7.67 -11.84 -5.68
C ASP A 87 -6.85 -10.99 -6.64
N PHE A 88 -6.71 -9.69 -6.37
CA PHE A 88 -5.76 -8.82 -7.06
C PHE A 88 -4.33 -9.36 -7.03
N LYS A 89 -3.90 -9.97 -5.92
CA LYS A 89 -2.58 -10.61 -5.83
C LYS A 89 -2.41 -11.76 -6.84
N LYS A 90 -3.49 -12.47 -7.15
CA LYS A 90 -3.49 -13.64 -8.04
C LYS A 90 -3.65 -13.22 -9.50
N ASP A 91 -4.50 -12.23 -9.75
CA ASP A 91 -4.81 -11.71 -11.07
C ASP A 91 -4.83 -10.18 -11.05
N PRO A 92 -3.66 -9.53 -11.14
CA PRO A 92 -3.59 -8.07 -11.06
C PRO A 92 -4.20 -7.37 -12.28
N GLU A 93 -4.22 -8.04 -13.44
CA GLU A 93 -4.74 -7.47 -14.68
C GLU A 93 -6.26 -7.32 -14.63
N GLN A 94 -6.97 -8.32 -14.07
CA GLN A 94 -8.42 -8.27 -13.90
C GLN A 94 -8.90 -7.04 -13.10
N PHE A 95 -8.09 -6.55 -12.15
CA PHE A 95 -8.47 -5.41 -11.30
C PHE A 95 -7.71 -4.12 -11.65
N ALA A 96 -6.92 -4.10 -12.72
CA ALA A 96 -6.05 -2.97 -13.06
C ALA A 96 -6.82 -1.68 -13.30
N GLU A 97 -7.98 -1.74 -13.96
CA GLU A 97 -8.84 -0.57 -14.23
C GLU A 97 -9.51 -0.05 -12.96
N ARG A 98 -10.00 -0.96 -12.10
CA ARG A 98 -10.61 -0.61 -10.81
C ARG A 98 -9.58 0.05 -9.89
N LEU A 99 -8.37 -0.51 -9.85
CA LEU A 99 -7.26 0.05 -9.09
C LEU A 99 -6.85 1.42 -9.64
N ASP A 100 -6.81 1.62 -10.96
CA ASP A 100 -6.57 2.94 -11.56
C ASP A 100 -7.60 3.97 -11.17
N ALA A 101 -8.87 3.59 -11.15
CA ALA A 101 -9.93 4.48 -10.69
C ALA A 101 -9.72 4.91 -9.24
N ILE A 102 -9.26 3.99 -8.38
CA ILE A 102 -8.88 4.31 -7.00
C ILE A 102 -7.69 5.27 -6.95
N PHE A 103 -6.61 5.00 -7.69
CA PHE A 103 -5.44 5.88 -7.74
C PHE A 103 -5.79 7.29 -8.25
N LYS A 104 -6.64 7.39 -9.28
CA LYS A 104 -7.12 8.67 -9.83
C LYS A 104 -7.92 9.46 -8.80
N LYS A 105 -8.88 8.82 -8.11
CA LYS A 105 -9.64 9.47 -7.03
C LYS A 105 -8.73 9.91 -5.89
N LEU A 106 -7.79 9.05 -5.52
CA LEU A 106 -6.81 9.32 -4.48
C LEU A 106 -5.91 10.50 -4.85
N ALA A 107 -5.62 10.75 -6.13
CA ALA A 107 -4.78 11.87 -6.55
C ALA A 107 -5.35 13.23 -6.11
N ASP A 108 -6.68 13.35 -6.01
CA ASP A 108 -7.37 14.57 -5.58
C ASP A 108 -7.50 14.70 -4.05
N GLU A 109 -7.14 13.66 -3.29
CA GLU A 109 -7.16 13.69 -1.83
C GLU A 109 -6.04 14.57 -1.27
N LYS A 110 -6.29 15.09 -0.06
CA LYS A 110 -5.35 15.99 0.62
C LYS A 110 -4.04 15.27 0.96
N SER A 111 -2.92 15.89 0.58
CA SER A 111 -1.60 15.29 0.81
C SER A 111 -1.09 15.43 2.25
N GLY A 112 -1.62 16.41 2.98
CA GLY A 112 -1.09 16.82 4.28
C GLY A 112 0.16 17.70 4.21
N ASP A 113 0.55 18.15 3.02
CA ASP A 113 1.56 19.18 2.76
C ASP A 113 0.88 20.54 2.53
N GLU A 114 1.31 21.57 3.27
CA GLU A 114 0.76 22.93 3.17
C GLU A 114 1.04 23.60 1.82
N LYS A 115 2.14 23.23 1.15
CA LYS A 115 2.55 23.79 -0.14
C LYS A 115 1.87 23.11 -1.33
N HIS A 116 1.47 21.85 -1.16
CA HIS A 116 0.91 21.04 -2.23
C HIS A 116 -0.36 20.34 -1.74
N GLU A 117 -1.50 21.03 -1.84
CA GLU A 117 -2.76 20.62 -1.21
C GLU A 117 -3.16 19.16 -1.46
N THR A 118 -2.97 18.65 -2.69
CA THR A 118 -3.35 17.29 -3.08
C THR A 118 -2.15 16.40 -3.42
N PHE A 119 -2.36 15.08 -3.41
CA PHE A 119 -1.32 14.14 -3.83
C PHE A 119 -0.91 14.35 -5.29
N ALA A 120 -1.85 14.70 -6.17
CA ALA A 120 -1.56 15.08 -7.55
C ALA A 120 -0.60 16.26 -7.61
N LYS A 121 -0.83 17.32 -6.81
CA LYS A 121 0.04 18.51 -6.78
C LYS A 121 1.46 18.18 -6.35
N ARG A 122 1.64 17.26 -5.40
CA ARG A 122 2.97 16.76 -5.02
C ARG A 122 3.66 16.01 -6.17
N ILE A 123 2.94 15.10 -6.82
CA ILE A 123 3.49 14.32 -7.95
C ILE A 123 3.83 15.24 -9.14
N GLU A 124 2.98 16.23 -9.45
CA GLU A 124 3.25 17.28 -10.45
C GLU A 124 4.51 18.09 -10.09
N ALA A 125 4.73 18.35 -8.80
CA ALA A 125 5.94 18.99 -8.28
C ALA A 125 7.15 18.04 -8.21
N LYS A 126 7.05 16.82 -8.75
CA LYS A 126 8.10 15.78 -8.77
C LYS A 126 8.50 15.32 -7.37
N LEU A 127 7.57 15.39 -6.42
CA LEU A 127 7.71 14.91 -5.05
C LEU A 127 6.92 13.61 -4.85
N LEU A 128 7.37 12.78 -3.92
CA LEU A 128 6.61 11.58 -3.54
C LEU A 128 5.31 12.01 -2.83
N PRO A 129 4.20 11.29 -3.04
CA PRO A 129 2.91 11.73 -2.54
C PRO A 129 2.79 11.69 -1.01
N GLY A 130 3.48 10.74 -0.36
CA GLY A 130 3.38 10.53 1.08
C GLY A 130 4.49 11.16 1.92
N GLY A 131 5.37 11.98 1.36
CA GLY A 131 6.51 12.58 2.07
C GLY A 131 7.83 12.38 1.34
N ASN A 132 8.92 12.13 2.07
CA ASN A 132 10.25 11.90 1.52
C ASN A 132 10.50 10.43 1.13
N VAL A 133 11.72 10.09 0.71
CA VAL A 133 12.12 8.71 0.32
C VAL A 133 12.04 7.69 1.48
N GLU A 134 11.99 8.16 2.72
CA GLU A 134 11.73 7.35 3.91
C GLU A 134 10.23 7.25 4.25
N GLY A 135 9.36 7.89 3.47
CA GLY A 135 7.93 7.97 3.73
C GLY A 135 7.57 8.80 4.97
N LYS A 136 8.49 9.63 5.45
CA LYS A 136 8.23 10.61 6.51
C LYS A 136 7.75 11.91 5.89
N LYS A 137 6.93 12.68 6.61
CA LYS A 137 6.56 14.03 6.17
C LYS A 137 7.82 14.85 5.92
N ASP A 138 7.77 15.72 4.91
CA ASP A 138 8.84 16.67 4.66
C ASP A 138 8.95 17.62 5.85
N GLU A 139 10.18 17.95 6.26
CA GLU A 139 10.50 18.89 7.34
C GLU A 139 10.40 20.36 6.87
#